data_AF-A0A2J8UWA1-F1
#
_entry.id   AF-A0A2J8UWA1-F1
#
_cell.length_a   1.000
_cell.length_b   1.000
_cell.length_c   1.000
_cell.angle_alpha   90.00
_cell.angle_beta   90.00
_cell.angle_gamma   90.00
#
_symmetry.space_group_name_H-M   'P 1'
#
loop_
_entity.id
_entity.type
_entity.pdbx_description
1 polymer ?
#
loop_
_entity_poly.entity_id
_entity_poly.type
_entity_poly.pdbx_seq_one_letter_code
_entity_poly.pdbx_strand_id
1 'polypeptide(L)'
;MWAGNAWRAAVFWVSRGRRAQSALAQLRGILEGELEGIRGAGTWKSERVITSRQGPHICVDGVAGEHSQESRSKNSPLPPAGGCHPLSQLF
;
A
#
# COMPACT_ATOMS: atom_id res chain seq x y z
N MET A 1 58.11 -17.95 0.45
CA MET A 1 57.18 -17.92 1.62
C MET A 1 55.90 -17.12 1.39
N TRP A 2 55.79 -16.23 0.39
CA TRP A 2 54.59 -15.41 0.17
C TRP A 2 53.46 -16.08 -0.64
N ALA A 3 53.79 -16.96 -1.59
CA ALA A 3 52.80 -17.60 -2.47
C ALA A 3 51.75 -18.45 -1.72
N GLY A 4 52.16 -19.16 -0.66
CA GLY A 4 51.25 -20.02 0.11
C GLY A 4 50.19 -19.24 0.92
N ASN A 5 50.50 -18.02 1.34
CA ASN A 5 49.58 -17.17 2.11
C ASN A 5 48.52 -16.52 1.21
N ALA A 6 48.90 -16.13 -0.01
CA ALA A 6 47.99 -15.59 -1.01
C ALA A 6 46.92 -16.62 -1.44
N TRP A 7 47.31 -17.89 -1.60
CA TRP A 7 46.40 -18.96 -2.01
C TRP A 7 45.38 -19.28 -0.92
N ARG A 8 45.80 -19.31 0.35
CA ARG A 8 44.87 -19.49 1.49
C ARG A 8 43.86 -18.34 1.59
N ALA A 9 44.31 -17.09 1.39
CA ALA A 9 43.42 -15.93 1.38
C ALA A 9 42.38 -16.01 0.25
N ALA A 10 42.79 -16.40 -0.96
CA ALA A 10 41.89 -16.56 -2.10
C ALA A 10 40.83 -17.65 -1.83
N VAL A 11 41.24 -18.84 -1.37
CA VAL A 11 40.30 -19.93 -1.03
C VAL A 11 39.33 -19.52 0.07
N PHE A 12 39.81 -18.76 1.07
CA PHE A 12 38.98 -18.24 2.15
C PHE A 12 37.91 -17.26 1.65
N TRP A 13 38.27 -16.33 0.76
CA TRP A 13 37.32 -15.38 0.17
C TRP A 13 36.31 -16.04 -0.75
N VAL A 14 36.74 -16.96 -1.61
CA VAL A 14 35.82 -17.72 -2.49
C VAL A 14 34.85 -18.56 -1.66
N SER A 15 35.33 -19.18 -0.58
CA SER A 15 34.48 -19.98 0.32
C SER A 15 33.51 -19.13 1.14
N ARG A 16 33.89 -17.90 1.52
CA ARG A 16 32.96 -16.91 2.09
C ARG A 16 31.92 -16.46 1.08
N GLY A 17 32.31 -16.17 -0.16
CA GLY A 17 31.39 -15.80 -1.24
C GLY A 17 30.34 -16.88 -1.51
N ARG A 18 30.76 -18.16 -1.60
CA ARG A 18 29.83 -19.29 -1.77
C ARG A 18 28.85 -19.43 -0.59
N ARG A 19 29.33 -19.30 0.65
CA ARG A 19 28.47 -19.33 1.84
C ARG A 19 27.48 -18.16 1.90
N ALA A 20 27.90 -16.97 1.50
CA ALA A 20 27.02 -15.81 1.42
C ALA A 20 25.91 -16.03 0.38
N GLN A 21 26.24 -16.57 -0.80
CA GLN A 21 25.26 -16.92 -1.82
C GLN A 21 24.27 -18.00 -1.35
N SER A 22 24.76 -19.04 -0.65
CA SER A 22 23.88 -20.08 -0.12
C SER A 22 22.95 -19.56 0.98
N ALA A 23 23.46 -18.69 1.86
CA ALA A 23 22.65 -18.07 2.92
C ALA A 23 21.58 -17.14 2.32
N LEU A 24 21.94 -16.37 1.30
CA LEU A 24 21.03 -15.51 0.57
C LEU A 24 19.93 -16.31 -0.13
N ALA A 25 20.28 -17.41 -0.80
CA ALA A 25 19.30 -18.29 -1.43
C ALA A 25 18.32 -18.90 -0.42
N GLN A 26 18.82 -19.37 0.74
CA GLN A 26 17.98 -19.86 1.83
C GLN A 26 17.03 -18.77 2.36
N LEU A 27 17.54 -17.56 2.57
CA LEU A 27 16.73 -16.44 3.05
C LEU A 27 15.63 -16.07 2.05
N ARG A 28 15.91 -16.09 0.74
CA ARG A 28 14.88 -15.88 -0.29
C ARG A 28 13.78 -16.93 -0.21
N GLY A 29 14.14 -18.20 -0.09
CA GLY A 29 13.17 -19.28 0.03
C GLY A 29 12.27 -19.14 1.27
N ILE A 30 12.85 -18.75 2.42
CA ILE A 30 12.08 -18.46 3.64
C ILE A 30 11.12 -17.29 3.38
N LEU A 31 11.63 -16.17 2.87
CA LEU A 31 10.82 -14.98 2.61
C LEU A 31 9.66 -15.27 1.64
N GLU A 32 9.91 -16.01 0.57
CA GLU A 32 8.89 -16.40 -0.41
C GLU A 32 7.79 -17.25 0.25
N GLY A 33 8.17 -18.20 1.12
CA GLY A 33 7.24 -19.02 1.89
C GLY A 33 6.38 -18.19 2.85
N GLU A 34 6.98 -17.27 3.60
CA GLU A 34 6.25 -16.36 4.50
C GLU A 34 5.29 -15.46 3.73
N LEU A 35 5.73 -14.90 2.60
CA LEU A 35 4.88 -14.06 1.74
C LEU A 35 3.70 -14.85 1.14
N GLU A 36 3.92 -16.12 0.80
CA GLU A 36 2.83 -17.00 0.35
C GLU A 36 1.87 -17.32 1.50
N GLY A 37 2.37 -17.51 2.71
CA GLY A 37 1.55 -17.63 3.92
C GLY A 37 0.65 -16.41 4.12
N ILE A 38 1.19 -15.20 3.97
CA ILE A 38 0.43 -13.94 4.06
C ILE A 38 -0.65 -13.84 2.97
N ARG A 39 -0.33 -14.23 1.72
CA ARG A 39 -1.30 -14.27 0.62
C ARG A 39 -2.40 -15.29 0.86
N GLY A 40 -2.05 -16.52 1.23
CA GLY A 40 -2.98 -17.61 1.50
C GLY A 40 -3.87 -17.35 2.71
N ALA A 41 -3.38 -16.63 3.71
CA ALA A 41 -4.17 -16.18 4.86
C ALA A 41 -5.12 -15.01 4.56
N GLY A 42 -5.06 -14.42 3.35
CA GLY A 42 -5.85 -13.25 2.99
C GLY A 42 -5.43 -11.97 3.72
N THR A 43 -4.25 -11.95 4.34
CA THR A 43 -3.71 -10.77 5.05
C THR A 43 -2.77 -9.94 4.18
N TRP A 44 -2.56 -10.34 2.93
CA TRP A 44 -1.82 -9.57 1.94
C TRP A 44 -2.48 -8.21 1.68
N LYS A 45 -1.69 -7.15 1.83
CA LYS A 45 -2.14 -5.77 1.57
C LYS A 45 -1.44 -5.22 0.34
N SER A 46 -2.19 -5.07 -0.75
CA SER A 46 -1.72 -4.33 -1.92
C SER A 46 -1.81 -2.83 -1.70
N GLU A 47 -0.89 -2.07 -2.28
CA GLU A 47 -0.99 -0.62 -2.33
C GLU A 47 -2.17 -0.19 -3.22
N ARG A 48 -2.81 0.91 -2.84
CA ARG A 48 -3.80 1.63 -3.68
C ARG A 48 -3.30 3.05 -3.87
N VAL A 49 -3.13 3.48 -5.11
CA VAL A 49 -2.58 4.80 -5.42
C VAL A 49 -3.70 5.84 -5.38
N ILE A 50 -3.58 6.84 -4.51
CA ILE A 50 -4.47 8.00 -4.48
C ILE A 50 -3.93 9.04 -5.45
N THR A 51 -4.71 9.40 -6.47
CA THR A 51 -4.30 10.30 -7.56
C THR A 51 -4.76 11.74 -7.35
N SER A 52 -5.59 11.99 -6.34
CA SER A 52 -6.05 13.33 -5.94
C SER A 52 -5.32 13.83 -4.69
N ARG A 53 -5.57 15.10 -4.32
CA ARG A 53 -5.23 15.60 -2.98
C ARG A 53 -6.10 14.92 -1.91
N GLN A 54 -5.61 14.93 -0.67
CA GLN A 54 -6.37 14.45 0.48
C GLN A 54 -7.57 15.36 0.77
N GLY A 55 -8.72 14.76 1.07
CA GLY A 55 -9.96 15.45 1.35
C GLY A 55 -11.14 14.49 1.52
N PRO A 56 -12.36 15.00 1.72
CA PRO A 56 -13.57 14.18 1.85
C PRO A 56 -13.86 13.32 0.62
N HIS A 57 -13.36 13.73 -0.55
CA HIS A 57 -13.45 13.01 -1.80
C HIS A 57 -12.03 12.78 -2.32
N ILE A 58 -11.71 11.52 -2.63
CA ILE A 58 -10.43 11.13 -3.19
C ILE A 58 -10.62 10.32 -4.47
N CYS A 59 -9.69 10.46 -5.40
CA CYS A 59 -9.61 9.60 -6.58
C CYS A 59 -8.56 8.53 -6.31
N VAL A 60 -8.91 7.27 -6.58
CA VAL A 60 -8.00 6.13 -6.47
C VAL A 60 -7.77 5.57 -7.87
N ASP A 61 -6.52 5.28 -8.21
CA ASP A 61 -6.14 4.72 -9.49
C ASP A 61 -6.90 3.41 -9.78
N GLY A 62 -7.30 3.20 -11.03
CA GLY A 62 -8.11 2.06 -11.46
C GLY A 62 -9.57 2.07 -11.01
N VAL A 63 -10.02 3.05 -10.21
CA VAL A 63 -11.42 3.24 -9.83
C VAL A 63 -12.01 4.36 -10.70
N ALA A 64 -12.47 4.01 -11.91
CA ALA A 64 -13.26 4.91 -12.74
C ALA A 64 -14.72 4.92 -12.23
N GLY A 65 -15.13 5.98 -11.54
CA GLY A 65 -16.51 6.09 -11.04
C GLY A 65 -16.85 7.43 -10.37
N GLU A 66 -17.43 8.33 -11.16
CA GLU A 66 -18.58 9.17 -10.79
C GLU A 66 -18.50 10.10 -9.56
N HIS A 67 -17.47 10.95 -9.45
CA HIS A 67 -17.64 12.20 -8.70
C HIS A 67 -17.17 13.41 -9.50
N SER A 68 -17.70 13.56 -10.71
CA SER A 68 -17.95 14.89 -11.27
C SER A 68 -19.08 15.54 -10.47
N GLN A 69 -18.81 15.92 -9.22
CA GLN A 69 -19.71 16.83 -8.52
C GLN A 69 -19.39 18.23 -9.04
N GLU A 70 -20.31 18.72 -9.87
CA GLU A 70 -20.63 20.13 -10.06
C GLU A 70 -20.19 20.92 -8.83
N SER A 71 -19.28 21.88 -9.02
CA SER A 71 -18.89 22.81 -7.98
C SER A 71 -20.15 23.51 -7.52
N ARG A 72 -20.77 23.06 -6.41
CA ARG A 72 -21.94 23.73 -5.85
C ARG A 72 -21.47 25.12 -5.46
N SER A 73 -21.79 26.08 -6.32
CA SER A 73 -21.48 27.48 -6.16
C SER A 73 -21.89 27.90 -4.76
N LYS A 74 -21.00 28.59 -4.03
CA LYS A 74 -21.27 29.16 -2.69
C LYS A 74 -22.46 30.13 -2.68
N ASN A 75 -23.08 30.37 -3.84
CA ASN A 75 -24.22 31.25 -4.05
C ASN A 75 -25.55 30.51 -4.23
N SER A 76 -25.60 29.18 -4.11
CA SER A 76 -26.88 28.45 -4.16
C SER A 76 -27.71 28.77 -2.91
N PRO A 77 -28.93 29.31 -3.04
CA PRO A 77 -29.79 29.57 -1.90
C PRO A 77 -30.07 28.27 -1.13
N LEU A 78 -30.05 28.35 0.21
CA LEU A 78 -30.55 27.25 1.03
C LEU A 78 -32.05 27.04 0.71
N PRO A 79 -32.53 25.78 0.65
CA PRO A 79 -33.97 25.56 0.60
C PRO A 79 -34.61 26.23 1.82
N PRO A 80 -35.79 26.86 1.66
CA PRO A 80 -36.48 27.49 2.77
C PRO A 80 -36.64 26.46 3.89
N ALA A 81 -36.26 26.84 5.12
CA ALA A 81 -36.52 26.00 6.28
C ALA A 81 -38.01 25.69 6.30
N GLY A 82 -38.35 24.40 6.15
CA GLY A 82 -39.72 23.94 6.33
C GLY A 82 -40.21 24.45 7.68
N GLY A 83 -41.28 25.25 7.66
CA GLY A 83 -41.81 25.87 8.86
C GLY A 83 -42.19 24.81 9.89
N CYS A 84 -41.85 25.06 11.15
CA CYS A 84 -42.39 24.30 12.27
C CYS A 84 -43.89 24.61 12.37
N HIS A 85 -44.73 23.79 11.74
CA HIS A 85 -46.16 23.85 11.96
C HIS A 85 -46.44 23.39 13.40
N PRO A 86 -47.12 24.20 14.23
CA PRO A 86 -47.51 23.76 15.56
C PRO A 86 -48.47 22.57 15.43
N LEU A 87 -48.29 21.56 16.28
CA LEU A 87 -49.12 20.34 16.36
C LEU A 87 -50.63 20.62 16.54
N SER A 88 -51.02 21.86 16.84
CA SER A 88 -52.41 22.30 16.92
C SER A 88 -53.13 22.44 15.59
N GLN A 89 -52.45 22.25 14.44
CA GLN A 89 -53.08 22.27 13.10
C GLN A 89 -53.24 20.88 12.47
N LEU A 90 -52.98 19.80 13.23
CA LEU A 90 -53.09 18.41 12.77
C LEU A 90 -54.37 17.69 13.24
N PHE A 91 -55.34 18.42 13.81
CA PHE A 91 -56.67 17.91 14.18
C PHE A 91 -57.76 18.92 13.84
#